data_AF-A0A2E6DWA9-F1
#
_entry.id   AF-A0A2E6DWA9-F1
#
_cell.length_a   1.000
_cell.length_b   1.000
_cell.length_c   1.000
_cell.angle_alpha   90.00
_cell.angle_beta   90.00
_cell.angle_gamma   90.00
#
_symmetry.space_group_name_H-M   'P 1'
#
loop_
_entity.id
_entity.type
_entity.pdbx_description
1 polymer ?
#
loop_
_entity_poly.entity_id
_entity_poly.type
_entity_poly.pdbx_seq_one_letter_code
_entity_poly.pdbx_strand_id
1 'polypeptide(L)' 'MGEKKYFVLMKGGKDTSQVFASRQPRGAALKAATRGATDIHLRERGTKRVHVFKGWTEMVTPPAS' A
#
# COMPACT_ATOMS: atom_id res chain seq x y z
N MET A 1 -22.40 -1.43 -0.31
CA MET A 1 -21.18 -1.66 0.50
C MET A 1 -20.00 -1.86 -0.45
N GLY A 2 -18.99 -0.99 -0.44
CA GLY A 2 -17.83 -1.16 -1.33
C GLY A 2 -16.96 -2.33 -0.86
N GLU A 3 -16.79 -3.35 -1.70
CA GLU A 3 -16.04 -4.57 -1.38
C GLU A 3 -14.64 -4.27 -0.86
N LYS A 4 -14.30 -4.94 0.25
CA LYS A 4 -12.98 -4.86 0.88
C LYS A 4 -12.03 -5.73 0.09
N LYS A 5 -11.01 -5.13 -0.50
CA LYS A 5 -9.97 -5.85 -1.25
C LYS A 5 -8.73 -6.06 -0.37
N TYR A 6 -7.97 -7.09 -0.70
CA TYR A 6 -6.75 -7.46 0.00
C TYR A 6 -5.56 -7.34 -0.94
N PHE A 7 -4.52 -6.64 -0.49
CA PHE A 7 -3.30 -6.38 -1.24
C PHE A 7 -2.11 -6.94 -0.48
N VAL A 8 -1.28 -7.73 -1.14
CA VAL A 8 -0.06 -8.32 -0.56
C VAL A 8 1.15 -7.50 -1.01
N LEU A 9 2.00 -7.11 -0.06
CA LEU A 9 3.25 -6.45 -0.39
C LEU A 9 4.21 -7.46 -1.01
N MET A 10 4.81 -7.07 -2.13
CA MET A 10 5.83 -7.85 -2.82
C MET A 10 7.21 -7.25 -2.56
N LYS A 11 8.20 -8.11 -2.33
CA LYS A 11 9.62 -7.71 -2.23
C LYS A 11 10.45 -8.69 -3.05
N GLY A 12 11.27 -8.18 -3.96
CA GLY A 12 12.11 -9.01 -4.85
C GLY A 12 11.30 -10.00 -5.70
N GLY A 13 10.11 -9.62 -6.17
CA GLY A 13 9.24 -10.46 -6.99
C GLY A 13 8.47 -11.55 -6.25
N LYS A 14 8.67 -11.69 -4.93
CA LYS A 14 7.94 -12.64 -4.07
C LYS A 14 6.95 -11.93 -3.17
N ASP A 15 5.84 -12.61 -2.88
CA ASP A 15 4.83 -12.13 -1.94
C ASP A 15 5.39 -12.22 -0.52
N THR A 16 5.18 -11.18 0.28
CA THR A 16 5.56 -11.14 1.71
C THR A 16 4.38 -11.52 2.60
N SER A 17 4.61 -11.64 3.90
CA SER A 17 3.55 -11.85 4.89
C SER A 17 2.69 -10.61 5.16
N GLN A 18 3.07 -9.43 4.65
CA GLN A 18 2.33 -8.21 4.89
C GLN A 18 1.13 -8.08 3.95
N VAL A 19 -0.07 -8.09 4.53
CA VAL A 19 -1.34 -7.92 3.83
C VAL A 19 -2.02 -6.63 4.28
N PHE A 20 -2.49 -5.85 3.30
CA PHE A 20 -3.21 -4.60 3.50
C PHE A 20 -4.64 -4.71 2.98
N ALA A 21 -5.61 -4.43 3.86
CA ALA A 21 -7.01 -4.36 3.46
C ALA A 21 -7.41 -2.92 3.12
N SER A 22 -7.98 -2.71 1.94
CA SER A 22 -8.46 -1.40 1.47
C SER A 22 -9.48 -1.57 0.36
N ARG A 23 -10.34 -0.57 0.14
CA ARG A 23 -11.24 -0.55 -1.03
C ARG A 23 -10.49 -0.23 -2.33
N GLN A 24 -9.45 0.61 -2.24
CA GLN A 24 -8.65 1.05 -3.37
C GLN A 24 -7.16 0.70 -3.17
N PRO A 25 -6.40 0.42 -4.24
CA PRO A 25 -4.99 0.08 -4.16
C PRO A 25 -4.15 1.21 -3.55
N ARG A 26 -4.47 2.47 -3.85
CA ARG A 26 -3.80 3.65 -3.28
C ARG A 26 -3.90 3.70 -1.75
N GLY A 27 -5.06 3.33 -1.19
CA GLY A 27 -5.24 3.28 0.26
C GLY A 27 -4.40 2.17 0.93
N ALA A 28 -4.17 1.06 0.24
CA ALA A 28 -3.22 0.04 0.70
C ALA A 28 -1.77 0.53 0.59
N ALA A 29 -1.43 1.26 -0.46
CA ALA A 29 -0.11 1.85 -0.64
C ALA A 29 0.22 2.88 0.44
N LEU A 30 -0.72 3.76 0.80
CA LEU A 30 -0.52 4.70 1.91
C LEU A 30 -0.23 3.97 3.23
N LYS A 31 -0.95 2.88 3.53
CA LYS A 31 -0.67 2.06 4.72
C LYS A 31 0.71 1.38 4.68
N ALA A 32 1.20 1.03 3.49
CA ALA A 32 2.55 0.50 3.32
C ALA A 32 3.60 1.61 3.50
N ALA A 33 3.35 2.79 2.95
CA ALA A 33 4.22 3.96 3.10
C ALA A 33 4.37 4.39 4.56
N THR A 34 3.27 4.44 5.32
CA THR A 34 3.31 4.74 6.76
C THR A 34 4.02 3.68 7.59
N ARG A 35 4.25 2.48 7.05
CA ARG A 35 5.08 1.43 7.67
C ARG A 35 6.55 1.49 7.24
N GLY A 36 6.94 2.50 6.47
CA GLY A 36 8.32 2.73 6.03
C GLY A 36 8.68 2.10 4.68
N ALA A 37 7.71 1.57 3.91
CA ALA A 37 7.99 1.09 2.55
C ALA A 37 8.01 2.26 1.55
N THR A 38 9.09 2.41 0.79
CA THR A 38 9.23 3.49 -0.20
C THR A 38 8.90 3.02 -1.61
N ASP A 39 9.51 1.91 -2.05
CA ASP A 39 9.18 1.21 -3.29
C ASP A 39 8.11 0.14 -3.01
N ILE A 40 6.86 0.46 -3.35
CA ILE A 40 5.69 -0.32 -2.92
C ILE A 40 5.12 -1.08 -4.11
N HIS A 41 5.27 -2.40 -4.10
CA HIS A 41 4.66 -3.29 -5.10
C HIS A 41 3.55 -4.08 -4.41
N LEU A 42 2.29 -3.88 -4.82
CA LEU A 42 1.11 -4.50 -4.19
C LEU A 42 0.37 -5.41 -5.15
N ARG A 43 0.28 -6.70 -4.82
CA ARG A 43 -0.53 -7.67 -5.56
C ARG A 43 -1.95 -7.72 -5.01
N GLU A 44 -2.95 -7.54 -5.87
CA GLU A 44 -4.36 -7.66 -5.50
C GLU A 44 -4.78 -9.14 -5.46
N ARG A 45 -5.11 -9.66 -4.27
CA ARG A 45 -5.51 -11.07 -4.11
C ARG A 45 -6.78 -11.36 -4.91
N GLY A 46 -6.83 -12.55 -5.52
CA GLY A 46 -7.94 -12.95 -6.39
C GLY A 46 -7.85 -12.39 -7.81
N THR A 47 -6.81 -11.59 -8.13
CA THR A 47 -6.56 -11.09 -9.48
C THR A 47 -5.08 -11.31 -9.85
N LYS A 48 -4.74 -11.06 -11.11
CA LYS A 48 -3.35 -11.06 -11.61
C LYS A 48 -2.71 -9.67 -11.62
N ARG A 49 -3.33 -8.68 -10.94
CA ARG A 49 -2.89 -7.28 -10.98
C ARG A 49 -1.83 -7.00 -9.93
N VAL A 50 -0.78 -6.30 -10.35
CA VAL A 50 0.24 -5.72 -9.48
C VAL A 50 0.19 -4.20 -9.63
N HIS A 51 0.05 -3.52 -8.52
CA HIS A 51 0.00 -2.07 -8.43
C HIS A 51 1.36 -1.57 -7.91
N VAL A 52 2.03 -0.71 -8.66
CA VAL A 52 3.36 -0.19 -8.32
C VAL A 52 3.23 1.28 -7.93
N PHE A 53 3.77 1.62 -6.76
CA PHE A 53 3.73 2.97 -6.20
C PHE A 53 5.08 3.35 -5.61
N LYS A 54 5.32 4.66 -5.55
CA LYS A 54 6.32 5.25 -4.66
C LYS A 54 5.60 5.96 -3.52
N GLY A 55 6.02 5.71 -2.29
CA GLY A 55 5.45 6.31 -1.09
C GLY A 55 6.54 6.89 -0.20
N TRP A 56 6.20 7.92 0.55
CA TRP A 56 7.04 8.48 1.60
C TRP A 56 6.14 9.11 2.67
N THR A 57 6.74 9.36 3.83
CA THR A 57 6.12 10.12 4.91
C THR A 57 7.12 11.17 5.37
N GLU A 58 6.66 12.38 5.61
CA GLU A 58 7.49 13.50 6.04
C GLU A 58 6.80 14.16 7.24
N MET A 59 7.62 14.53 8.24
CA MET A 59 7.15 15.34 9.35
C MET A 59 7.05 16.79 8.89
N VAL A 60 5.83 17.33 8.91
CA VAL A 60 5.56 18.72 8.49
C VAL A 60 5.21 19.57 9.70
N THR A 61 5.46 20.88 9.59
CA THR A 61 5.02 21.85 10.60
C THR A 61 3.49 21.87 10.69
N PRO A 62 2.92 22.08 11.89
CA PRO A 62 1.47 22.22 12.03
C PRO A 62 0.96 23.40 11.18
N PRO A 63 -0.26 23.30 10.61
CA PRO A 63 -0.86 24.39 9.86
C PRO A 63 -1.08 25.60 10.78
N ALA A 64 -1.02 26.81 10.21
CA ALA A 64 -1.40 28.01 10.93
C ALA A 64 -2.90 27.96 11.29
N SER A 65 -3.21 28.33 12.53
CA SER A 65 -4.58 28.37 13.08
C SER A 65 -5.49 29.35 12.36
#